data_AF-A0A0F3IFH0-F1
#
_entry.id   AF-A0A0F3IFH0-F1
#
_cell.length_a   1.000
_cell.length_b   1.000
_cell.length_c   1.000
_cell.angle_alpha   90.00
_cell.angle_beta   90.00
_cell.angle_gamma   90.00
#
_symmetry.space_group_name_H-M   'P 1'
#
loop_
_entity.id
_entity.type
_entity.pdbx_description
1 polymer ?
#
loop_
_entity_poly.entity_id
_entity_poly.type
_entity_poly.pdbx_seq_one_letter_code
_entity_poly.pdbx_strand_id
1 'polypeptide(L)'
;MSENLFLSIFNDATPNLNRLDELSAFEEPRKKFILAMTPRSGSTYLCDRMKATKRLGQPEELLGQLSLKKYLRQIPARNADEYLKNAMRIKRTANNVASLKTSWFQFEKYLEAMQERGYLNEFKYIYLTRRDLIAQAISLYRATASAVFHTDKQQKSENLALYHTLEYDYVAIKHWFNHIVAQEKRLASLLFSIKKIFPLCVYYEDIEEDLLTVLKRIALFVSVHPENIVLPEEPSLFKKT
;
A
#
# COMPACT_ATOMS: atom_id res chain seq x y z
N MET A 1 -9.16 -12.16 -24.61
CA MET A 1 -8.93 -12.10 -23.15
C MET A 1 -7.48 -11.70 -22.96
N SER A 2 -7.20 -10.54 -22.39
CA SER A 2 -5.81 -10.17 -22.07
C SER A 2 -5.27 -11.13 -21.02
N GLU A 3 -4.15 -11.78 -21.28
CA GLU A 3 -3.48 -12.66 -20.33
C GLU A 3 -3.22 -11.90 -19.02
N ASN A 4 -3.57 -12.51 -17.87
CA ASN A 4 -3.30 -11.90 -16.59
C ASN A 4 -1.78 -11.91 -16.37
N LEU A 5 -1.16 -10.74 -16.52
CA LEU A 5 0.29 -10.60 -16.41
C LEU A 5 0.84 -10.97 -15.01
N PHE A 6 0.01 -11.06 -13.95
CA PHE A 6 0.46 -11.71 -12.71
C PHE A 6 0.72 -13.21 -12.91
N LEU A 7 -0.20 -13.92 -13.55
CA LEU A 7 -0.06 -15.36 -13.81
C LEU A 7 1.16 -15.63 -14.69
N SER A 8 1.39 -14.83 -15.74
CA SER A 8 2.59 -15.00 -16.56
C SER A 8 3.87 -14.71 -15.77
N ILE A 9 3.90 -13.68 -14.91
CA ILE A 9 5.05 -13.41 -14.03
C ILE A 9 5.37 -14.61 -13.12
N PHE A 10 4.37 -15.28 -12.55
CA PHE A 10 4.60 -16.45 -11.71
C PHE A 10 5.01 -17.69 -12.53
N ASN A 11 4.41 -17.91 -13.69
CA ASN A 11 4.72 -19.04 -14.57
C ASN A 11 6.13 -18.94 -15.17
N ASP A 12 6.58 -17.73 -15.49
CA ASP A 12 7.92 -17.47 -16.04
C ASP A 12 9.01 -17.49 -14.97
N ALA A 13 8.64 -17.40 -13.68
CA ALA A 13 9.61 -17.37 -12.60
C ALA A 13 10.07 -18.77 -12.25
N THR A 14 11.39 -18.99 -12.23
CA THR A 14 12.01 -20.16 -11.60
C THR A 14 12.35 -19.80 -10.14
N PRO A 15 11.53 -20.19 -9.15
CA PRO A 15 11.78 -19.83 -7.76
C PRO A 15 13.04 -20.51 -7.23
N ASN A 16 13.82 -19.79 -6.42
CA ASN A 16 14.88 -20.41 -5.62
C ASN A 16 14.25 -21.31 -4.56
N LEU A 17 14.32 -22.63 -4.75
CA LEU A 17 13.65 -23.62 -3.91
C LEU A 17 14.18 -23.65 -2.47
N ASN A 18 15.50 -23.54 -2.28
CA ASN A 18 16.08 -23.49 -0.93
C ASN A 18 15.52 -22.30 -0.14
N ARG A 19 15.48 -21.12 -0.78
CA ARG A 19 14.91 -19.94 -0.15
C ARG A 19 13.40 -20.09 0.06
N LEU A 20 12.69 -20.73 -0.87
CA LEU A 20 11.26 -21.00 -0.72
C LEU A 20 10.95 -21.86 0.51
N ASP A 21 11.73 -22.91 0.73
CA ASP A 21 11.59 -23.82 1.86
C ASP A 21 11.90 -23.11 3.18
N GLU A 22 12.98 -22.31 3.22
CA GLU A 22 13.29 -21.44 4.36
C GLU A 22 12.12 -20.51 4.70
N LEU A 23 11.53 -19.86 3.69
CA LEU A 23 10.41 -18.94 3.89
C LEU A 23 9.15 -19.63 4.40
N SER A 24 8.93 -20.86 3.95
CA SER A 24 7.77 -21.67 4.33
C SER A 24 7.86 -22.20 5.76
N ALA A 25 9.06 -22.28 6.33
CA ALA A 25 9.29 -22.68 7.71
C ALA A 25 8.97 -21.58 8.74
N PHE A 26 8.91 -20.31 8.34
CA PHE A 26 8.52 -19.24 9.26
C PHE A 26 7.04 -19.33 9.62
N GLU A 27 6.73 -19.20 10.92
CA GLU A 27 5.34 -19.11 11.39
C GLU A 27 4.57 -17.96 10.71
N GLU A 28 3.27 -18.16 10.50
CA GLU A 28 2.37 -17.10 10.07
C GLU A 28 2.31 -15.96 11.10
N PRO A 29 2.27 -14.69 10.65
CA PRO A 29 2.06 -13.59 11.57
C PRO A 29 0.66 -13.66 12.20
N ARG A 30 0.60 -13.46 13.51
CA ARG A 30 -0.59 -13.44 14.36
C ARG A 30 -1.52 -12.28 14.02
N LYS A 31 -0.97 -11.17 13.52
CA LYS A 31 -1.72 -9.96 13.15
C LYS A 31 -1.35 -9.56 11.74
N LYS A 32 -2.35 -9.43 10.88
CA LYS A 32 -2.21 -9.04 9.47
C LYS A 32 -3.17 -7.90 9.18
N PHE A 33 -2.72 -6.88 8.45
CA PHE A 33 -3.63 -5.85 7.96
C PHE A 33 -3.26 -5.29 6.58
N ILE A 34 -4.28 -4.82 5.87
CA ILE A 34 -4.16 -4.15 4.58
C ILE A 34 -4.51 -2.67 4.76
N LEU A 35 -3.58 -1.79 4.36
CA LEU A 35 -3.87 -0.38 4.14
C LEU A 35 -4.41 -0.21 2.71
N ALA A 36 -5.73 -0.20 2.58
CA ALA A 36 -6.42 0.07 1.32
C ALA A 36 -6.50 1.59 1.11
N MET A 37 -5.94 2.06 0.00
CA MET A 37 -5.76 3.50 -0.23
C MET A 37 -5.96 3.88 -1.69
N THR A 38 -6.11 5.18 -1.97
CA THR A 38 -5.99 5.73 -3.32
C THR A 38 -4.65 6.46 -3.49
N PRO A 39 -4.06 6.52 -4.70
CA PRO A 39 -2.82 7.24 -4.92
C PRO A 39 -2.91 8.69 -4.43
N ARG A 40 -1.84 9.21 -3.82
CA ARG A 40 -1.77 10.60 -3.29
C ARG A 40 -2.69 10.91 -2.10
N SER A 41 -3.14 9.89 -1.38
CA SER A 41 -3.88 10.01 -0.10
C SER A 41 -2.99 10.19 1.15
N GLY A 42 -1.68 10.42 0.98
CA GLY A 42 -0.72 10.45 2.10
C GLY A 42 -0.21 9.08 2.56
N SER A 43 -0.61 7.99 1.89
CA SER A 43 -0.25 6.62 2.26
C SER A 43 1.26 6.38 2.39
N THR A 44 2.09 7.00 1.54
CA THR A 44 3.55 6.83 1.64
C THR A 44 4.13 7.41 2.92
N TYR A 45 3.70 8.62 3.32
CA TYR A 45 4.13 9.24 4.58
C TYR A 45 3.67 8.40 5.78
N LEU A 46 2.39 8.02 5.81
CA LEU A 46 1.86 7.17 6.87
C LEU A 46 2.62 5.85 6.99
N CYS A 47 2.87 5.16 5.87
CA CYS A 47 3.60 3.90 5.85
C CYS A 47 5.05 4.04 6.31
N ASP A 48 5.73 5.13 5.97
CA ASP A 48 7.07 5.43 6.47
C ASP A 48 7.07 5.54 8.00
N ARG A 49 6.11 6.29 8.56
CA ARG A 49 5.99 6.45 10.00
C ARG A 49 5.56 5.17 10.71
N MET A 50 4.68 4.35 10.11
CA MET A 50 4.37 3.01 10.61
C MET A 50 5.61 2.13 10.69
N LYS A 51 6.46 2.11 9.65
CA LYS A 51 7.72 1.35 9.65
C LYS A 51 8.65 1.84 10.75
N ALA A 52 8.75 3.16 10.91
CA ALA A 52 9.61 3.80 11.90
C ALA A 52 9.26 3.37 13.34
N THR A 53 7.98 3.07 13.63
CA THR A 53 7.58 2.52 14.95
C THR A 53 8.14 1.12 15.22
N LYS A 54 8.46 0.35 14.18
CA LYS A 54 8.80 -1.09 14.27
C LYS A 54 7.71 -1.94 14.96
N ARG A 55 6.48 -1.45 15.05
CA ARG A 55 5.33 -2.14 15.70
C ARG A 55 4.15 -2.42 14.79
N LEU A 56 4.08 -1.78 13.61
CA LEU A 56 2.92 -1.81 12.71
C LEU A 56 3.23 -2.47 11.36
N GLY A 57 4.14 -3.44 11.34
CA GLY A 57 4.54 -4.12 10.10
C GLY A 57 5.34 -3.23 9.13
N GLN A 58 5.42 -3.66 7.87
CA GLN A 58 6.08 -2.94 6.78
C GLN A 58 5.13 -2.78 5.57
N PRO A 59 4.22 -1.79 5.59
CA PRO A 59 3.14 -1.67 4.60
C PRO A 59 3.65 -1.18 3.23
N GLU A 60 4.19 -2.11 2.46
CA GLU A 60 4.70 -1.91 1.09
C GLU A 60 3.66 -2.30 0.03
N GLU A 61 3.84 -1.81 -1.21
CA GLU A 61 2.99 -2.17 -2.36
C GLU A 61 3.39 -3.52 -2.93
N LEU A 62 3.17 -4.58 -2.16
CA LEU A 62 3.58 -5.94 -2.51
C LEU A 62 2.75 -6.52 -3.66
N LEU A 63 1.58 -5.93 -3.92
CA LEU A 63 0.60 -6.37 -4.94
C LEU A 63 0.70 -5.56 -6.24
N GLY A 64 1.75 -4.75 -6.39
CA GLY A 64 1.98 -3.96 -7.60
C GLY A 64 2.61 -4.81 -8.71
N GLN A 65 1.99 -4.84 -9.88
CA GLN A 65 2.45 -5.64 -11.02
C GLN A 65 3.86 -5.27 -11.48
N LEU A 66 4.16 -3.96 -11.56
CA LEU A 66 5.47 -3.46 -11.97
C LEU A 66 6.58 -3.83 -10.97
N SER A 67 6.23 -3.98 -9.69
CA SER A 67 7.18 -4.32 -8.63
C SER A 67 7.29 -5.82 -8.35
N LEU A 68 6.35 -6.64 -8.82
CA LEU A 68 6.29 -8.06 -8.47
C LEU A 68 7.56 -8.82 -8.89
N LYS A 69 8.03 -8.62 -10.13
CA LYS A 69 9.27 -9.27 -10.62
C LYS A 69 10.47 -8.98 -9.71
N LYS A 70 10.55 -7.75 -9.16
CA LYS A 70 11.61 -7.36 -8.22
C LYS A 70 11.42 -8.08 -6.87
N TYR A 71 10.20 -8.12 -6.34
CA TYR A 71 9.92 -8.77 -5.07
C TYR A 71 10.10 -10.29 -5.13
N LEU A 72 9.74 -10.96 -6.24
CA LEU A 72 9.88 -12.41 -6.38
C LEU A 72 11.31 -12.92 -6.23
N ARG A 73 12.31 -12.09 -6.56
CA ARG A 73 13.72 -12.43 -6.33
C ARG A 73 14.06 -12.55 -4.83
N GLN A 74 13.35 -11.81 -3.98
CA GLN A 74 13.57 -11.78 -2.52
C GLN A 74 12.55 -12.64 -1.76
N ILE A 75 11.38 -12.82 -2.37
CA ILE A 75 10.20 -13.52 -1.84
C ILE A 75 9.79 -14.56 -2.88
N PRO A 76 10.61 -15.62 -3.09
CA PRO A 76 10.26 -16.66 -4.04
C PRO A 76 8.92 -17.29 -3.67
N ALA A 77 8.18 -17.64 -4.71
CA ALA A 77 6.88 -18.30 -4.64
C ALA A 77 6.55 -18.88 -6.02
N ARG A 78 5.75 -19.95 -6.01
CA ARG A 78 5.24 -20.63 -7.20
C ARG A 78 3.95 -20.00 -7.73
N ASN A 79 3.21 -19.29 -6.87
CA ASN A 79 1.95 -18.66 -7.22
C ASN A 79 1.66 -17.44 -6.32
N ALA A 80 0.56 -16.74 -6.60
CA ALA A 80 0.13 -15.57 -5.84
C ALA A 80 -0.12 -15.89 -4.36
N ASP A 81 -0.83 -16.98 -4.05
CA ASP A 81 -1.19 -17.32 -2.67
C ASP A 81 0.06 -17.58 -1.79
N GLU A 82 1.02 -18.33 -2.31
CA GLU A 82 2.30 -18.60 -1.65
C GLU A 82 3.15 -17.32 -1.52
N TYR A 83 3.15 -16.46 -2.54
CA TYR A 83 3.85 -15.18 -2.48
C TYR A 83 3.31 -14.30 -1.36
N LEU A 84 1.99 -14.17 -1.24
CA LEU A 84 1.40 -13.33 -0.20
C LEU A 84 1.71 -13.87 1.20
N LYS A 85 1.58 -15.19 1.41
CA LYS A 85 1.95 -15.86 2.68
C LYS A 85 3.43 -15.62 3.03
N ASN A 86 4.34 -15.88 2.08
CA ASN A 86 5.77 -15.67 2.27
C ASN A 86 6.11 -14.20 2.53
N ALA A 87 5.46 -13.27 1.85
CA ALA A 87 5.65 -11.85 2.08
C ALA A 87 5.20 -11.44 3.48
N MET A 88 4.05 -11.93 3.95
CA MET A 88 3.57 -11.67 5.31
C MET A 88 4.49 -12.26 6.38
N ARG A 89 5.08 -13.44 6.14
CA ARG A 89 6.03 -14.06 7.07
C ARG A 89 7.27 -13.20 7.28
N ILE A 90 7.87 -12.66 6.22
CA ILE A 90 9.15 -11.94 6.33
C ILE A 90 9.01 -10.44 6.56
N LYS A 91 7.89 -9.82 6.15
CA LYS A 91 7.63 -8.39 6.32
C LYS A 91 6.97 -8.07 7.66
N ARG A 92 6.98 -9.01 8.61
CA ARG A 92 6.47 -8.82 9.97
C ARG A 92 7.47 -8.08 10.86
N THR A 93 6.96 -7.33 11.82
CA THR A 93 7.75 -6.78 12.93
C THR A 93 7.93 -7.81 14.05
N ALA A 94 8.86 -7.56 14.98
CA ALA A 94 9.16 -8.46 16.10
C ALA A 94 7.96 -8.75 17.01
N ASN A 95 6.99 -7.82 17.11
CA ASN A 95 5.71 -8.03 17.79
C ASN A 95 4.67 -8.79 16.94
N ASN A 96 5.12 -9.47 15.88
CA ASN A 96 4.35 -10.41 15.07
C ASN A 96 3.19 -9.77 14.29
N VAL A 97 3.40 -8.54 13.80
CA VAL A 97 2.47 -7.78 12.96
C VAL A 97 3.03 -7.70 11.54
N ALA A 98 2.26 -8.14 10.56
CA ALA A 98 2.55 -7.97 9.14
C ALA A 98 1.51 -7.06 8.49
N SER A 99 1.93 -6.34 7.45
CA SER A 99 1.09 -5.37 6.78
C SER A 99 1.50 -5.16 5.33
N LEU A 100 0.55 -4.78 4.49
CA LEU A 100 0.82 -4.29 3.13
C LEU A 100 -0.07 -3.08 2.83
N LYS A 101 0.28 -2.31 1.80
CA LYS A 101 -0.59 -1.27 1.26
C LYS A 101 -0.96 -1.59 -0.18
N THR A 102 -2.16 -1.20 -0.61
CA THR A 102 -2.61 -1.44 -1.98
C THR A 102 -3.66 -0.43 -2.43
N SER A 103 -3.62 -0.10 -3.72
CA SER A 103 -4.71 0.59 -4.41
C SER A 103 -5.75 -0.39 -4.95
N TRP A 104 -6.94 0.11 -5.33
CA TRP A 104 -7.98 -0.75 -5.90
C TRP A 104 -7.48 -1.55 -7.11
N PHE A 105 -6.85 -0.89 -8.08
CA PHE A 105 -6.48 -1.54 -9.34
C PHE A 105 -5.37 -2.58 -9.15
N GLN A 106 -4.44 -2.34 -8.22
CA GLN A 106 -3.45 -3.36 -7.84
C GLN A 106 -4.14 -4.55 -7.17
N PHE A 107 -5.04 -4.29 -6.23
CA PHE A 107 -5.74 -5.33 -5.49
C PHE A 107 -6.64 -6.18 -6.42
N GLU A 108 -7.45 -5.56 -7.26
CA GLU A 108 -8.33 -6.23 -8.24
C GLU A 108 -7.54 -7.16 -9.17
N LYS A 109 -6.45 -6.66 -9.74
CA LYS A 109 -5.58 -7.46 -10.62
C LYS A 109 -4.90 -8.61 -9.89
N TYR A 110 -4.50 -8.40 -8.65
CA TYR A 110 -3.90 -9.45 -7.84
C TYR A 110 -4.92 -10.54 -7.47
N LEU A 111 -6.18 -10.17 -7.16
CA LEU A 111 -7.26 -11.11 -6.89
C LEU A 111 -7.56 -12.04 -8.06
N GLU A 112 -7.39 -11.57 -9.30
CA GLU A 112 -7.52 -12.40 -10.51
C GLU A 112 -6.48 -13.55 -10.54
N ALA A 113 -5.36 -13.43 -9.84
CA ALA A 113 -4.30 -14.44 -9.77
C ALA A 113 -4.35 -15.34 -8.52
N MET A 114 -5.15 -14.97 -7.51
CA MET A 114 -5.29 -15.76 -6.27
C MET A 114 -6.27 -16.93 -6.44
N GLN A 115 -5.86 -18.09 -5.95
CA GLN A 115 -6.70 -19.29 -5.86
C GLN A 115 -7.40 -19.37 -4.49
N GLU A 116 -6.71 -19.01 -3.40
CA GLU A 116 -7.17 -19.14 -2.02
C GLU A 116 -7.55 -17.78 -1.41
N ARG A 117 -8.57 -17.12 -1.97
CA ARG A 117 -9.03 -15.80 -1.51
C ARG A 117 -9.51 -15.77 -0.05
N GLY A 118 -9.78 -16.93 0.56
CA GLY A 118 -10.13 -17.07 1.98
C GLY A 118 -9.07 -16.52 2.93
N TYR A 119 -7.79 -16.58 2.54
CA TYR A 119 -6.67 -16.04 3.35
C TYR A 119 -6.82 -14.54 3.66
N LEU A 120 -7.48 -13.79 2.78
CA LEU A 120 -7.74 -12.36 2.97
C LEU A 120 -8.71 -12.07 4.12
N ASN A 121 -9.48 -13.06 4.58
CA ASN A 121 -10.39 -12.89 5.72
C ASN A 121 -9.63 -12.82 7.05
N GLU A 122 -8.35 -13.20 7.08
CA GLU A 122 -7.48 -13.07 8.26
C GLU A 122 -6.90 -11.66 8.42
N PHE A 123 -7.12 -10.77 7.46
CA PHE A 123 -6.59 -9.41 7.48
C PHE A 123 -7.61 -8.44 8.08
N LYS A 124 -7.13 -7.54 8.93
CA LYS A 124 -7.85 -6.30 9.23
C LYS A 124 -7.67 -5.31 8.07
N TYR A 125 -8.65 -4.45 7.84
CA TYR A 125 -8.60 -3.47 6.77
C TYR A 125 -8.61 -2.06 7.34
N ILE A 126 -7.66 -1.25 6.88
CA ILE A 126 -7.62 0.19 7.12
C ILE A 126 -7.92 0.86 5.80
N TYR A 127 -8.89 1.75 5.77
CA TYR A 127 -9.32 2.46 4.57
C TYR A 127 -8.87 3.92 4.65
N LEU A 128 -7.90 4.28 3.81
CA LEU A 128 -7.27 5.60 3.77
C LEU A 128 -7.74 6.39 2.54
N THR A 129 -8.37 7.54 2.79
CA THR A 129 -8.81 8.48 1.75
C THR A 129 -8.34 9.90 2.06
N ARG A 130 -8.53 10.83 1.12
CA ARG A 130 -8.27 12.27 1.31
C ARG A 130 -9.58 13.01 1.07
N ARG A 131 -10.00 13.88 2.00
CA ARG A 131 -11.29 14.57 1.89
C ARG A 131 -11.27 15.57 0.73
N ASP A 132 -10.15 16.27 0.54
CA ASP A 132 -9.97 17.15 -0.62
C ASP A 132 -9.53 16.38 -1.88
N LEU A 133 -10.53 15.85 -2.59
CA LEU A 133 -10.34 15.11 -3.84
C LEU A 133 -9.79 15.98 -4.98
N ILE A 134 -10.03 17.29 -4.96
CA ILE A 134 -9.50 18.20 -5.99
C ILE A 134 -8.00 18.36 -5.80
N ALA A 135 -7.56 18.64 -4.57
CA ALA A 135 -6.14 18.71 -4.25
C ALA A 135 -5.45 17.36 -4.50
N GLN A 136 -6.11 16.24 -4.20
CA GLN A 136 -5.59 14.90 -4.52
C GLN A 136 -5.40 14.71 -6.02
N ALA A 137 -6.38 15.12 -6.84
CA ALA A 137 -6.33 15.02 -8.30
C ALA A 137 -5.23 15.89 -8.89
N ILE A 138 -5.05 17.13 -8.41
CA ILE A 138 -3.96 18.02 -8.80
C ILE A 138 -2.61 17.38 -8.45
N SER A 139 -2.49 16.82 -7.24
CA SER A 139 -1.27 16.13 -6.80
C SER A 139 -0.92 14.94 -7.69
N LEU A 140 -1.93 14.16 -8.09
CA LEU A 140 -1.76 13.00 -8.96
C LEU A 140 -1.43 13.40 -10.40
N TYR A 141 -2.09 14.44 -10.92
CA TYR A 141 -1.75 15.05 -12.21
C TYR A 141 -0.28 15.45 -12.25
N ARG A 142 0.17 16.24 -11.29
CA ARG A 142 1.56 16.70 -11.24
C ARG A 142 2.56 15.55 -11.16
N ALA A 143 2.27 14.55 -10.33
CA ALA A 143 3.16 13.41 -10.15
C ALA A 143 3.29 12.55 -11.42
N THR A 144 2.17 12.30 -12.09
CA THR A 144 2.13 11.46 -13.30
C THR A 144 2.73 12.18 -14.51
N ALA A 145 2.41 13.46 -14.72
CA ALA A 145 2.91 14.24 -15.85
C ALA A 145 4.42 14.51 -15.78
N SER A 146 4.99 14.63 -14.58
CA SER A 146 6.43 14.88 -14.39
C SER A 146 7.27 13.64 -14.06
N ALA A 147 6.62 12.50 -13.79
CA ALA A 147 7.22 11.33 -13.15
C ALA A 147 7.86 11.61 -11.76
N VAL A 148 7.51 12.72 -11.09
CA VAL A 148 7.96 13.06 -9.73
C VAL A 148 6.87 12.76 -8.70
N PHE A 149 7.00 11.64 -8.02
CA PHE A 149 6.03 11.21 -7.00
C PHE A 149 6.37 11.71 -5.58
N HIS A 150 7.65 12.05 -5.35
CA HIS A 150 8.20 12.54 -4.08
C HIS A 150 9.30 13.57 -4.36
N THR A 151 9.03 14.84 -4.04
CA THR A 151 9.95 15.96 -4.29
C THR A 151 11.19 15.95 -3.39
N ASP A 152 11.11 15.34 -2.21
CA ASP A 152 12.23 15.29 -1.26
C ASP A 152 13.25 14.16 -1.52
N LYS A 153 13.04 13.37 -2.57
CA LYS A 153 13.99 12.36 -3.02
C LYS A 153 14.84 12.89 -4.15
N GLN A 154 16.03 12.31 -4.34
CA GLN A 154 16.86 12.61 -5.50
C GLN A 154 16.07 12.27 -6.78
N GLN A 155 15.70 13.31 -7.52
CA GLN A 155 15.04 13.20 -8.82
C GLN A 155 16.02 13.58 -9.92
N LYS A 156 15.74 13.12 -11.14
CA LYS A 156 16.39 13.68 -12.32
C LYS A 156 16.03 15.17 -12.40
N SER A 157 17.02 16.03 -12.61
CA SER A 157 16.87 17.48 -12.68
C SER A 157 15.80 17.91 -13.70
N GLU A 158 15.73 17.22 -14.84
CA GLU A 158 14.74 17.44 -15.90
C GLU A 158 13.29 17.21 -15.42
N ASN A 159 13.05 16.11 -14.70
CA ASN A 159 11.73 15.77 -14.17
C ASN A 159 11.28 16.77 -13.10
N LEU A 160 12.21 17.24 -12.26
CA LEU A 160 11.91 18.23 -11.23
C LEU A 160 11.61 19.59 -11.85
N ALA A 161 12.36 20.02 -12.87
CA ALA A 161 12.05 21.21 -13.64
C ALA A 161 10.63 21.14 -14.22
N LEU A 162 10.30 20.02 -14.88
CA LEU A 162 8.96 19.79 -15.41
C LEU A 162 7.89 19.88 -14.31
N TYR A 163 8.08 19.23 -13.16
CA TYR A 163 7.14 19.30 -12.02
C TYR A 163 6.82 20.73 -11.56
N HIS A 164 7.80 21.63 -11.63
CA HIS A 164 7.64 23.03 -11.25
C HIS A 164 7.05 23.91 -12.35
N THR A 165 7.22 23.54 -13.62
CA THR A 165 6.72 24.29 -14.77
C THR A 165 5.40 23.75 -15.34
N LEU A 166 4.83 22.68 -14.75
CA LEU A 166 3.52 22.16 -15.17
C LEU A 166 2.44 23.24 -15.06
N GLU A 167 1.80 23.52 -16.19
CA GLU A 167 0.67 24.44 -16.26
C GLU A 167 -0.62 23.77 -15.78
N TYR A 168 -1.64 24.59 -15.54
CA TYR A 168 -2.97 24.09 -15.24
C TYR A 168 -3.56 23.37 -16.45
N ASP A 169 -4.02 22.13 -16.25
CA ASP A 169 -4.76 21.36 -17.24
C ASP A 169 -6.04 20.81 -16.63
N TYR A 170 -7.17 21.48 -16.91
CA TYR A 170 -8.49 21.06 -16.44
C TYR A 170 -8.84 19.63 -16.85
N VAL A 171 -8.55 19.24 -18.09
CA VAL A 171 -8.95 17.95 -18.65
C VAL A 171 -8.16 16.84 -17.97
N ALA A 172 -6.86 17.03 -17.79
CA ALA A 172 -6.01 16.07 -17.08
C ALA A 172 -6.38 15.97 -15.58
N ILE A 173 -6.63 17.09 -14.90
CA ILE A 173 -7.04 17.08 -13.49
C ILE A 173 -8.39 16.38 -13.34
N LYS A 174 -9.37 16.67 -14.21
CA LYS A 174 -10.69 16.00 -14.20
C LYS A 174 -10.57 14.50 -14.46
N HIS A 175 -9.67 14.08 -15.35
CA HIS A 175 -9.37 12.67 -15.57
C HIS A 175 -8.89 12.00 -14.28
N TRP A 176 -7.91 12.59 -13.59
CA TRP A 176 -7.38 12.04 -12.35
C TRP A 176 -8.37 12.06 -11.20
N PHE A 177 -9.21 13.10 -11.12
CA PHE A 177 -10.33 13.16 -10.18
C PHE A 177 -11.28 11.97 -10.37
N ASN A 178 -11.74 11.73 -11.60
CA ASN A 178 -12.63 10.61 -11.91
C ASN A 178 -11.95 9.26 -11.61
N HIS A 179 -10.64 9.16 -11.89
CA HIS A 179 -9.84 7.98 -11.59
C HIS A 179 -9.75 7.67 -10.08
N ILE A 180 -9.60 8.69 -9.24
CA ILE A 180 -9.63 8.54 -7.77
C ILE A 180 -11.02 8.12 -7.30
N VAL A 181 -12.07 8.83 -7.72
CA VAL A 181 -13.46 8.53 -7.34
C VAL A 181 -13.86 7.10 -7.73
N ALA A 182 -13.43 6.62 -8.90
CA ALA A 182 -13.69 5.25 -9.33
C ALA A 182 -13.05 4.23 -8.38
N GLN A 183 -11.81 4.46 -7.94
CA GLN A 183 -11.14 3.56 -6.99
C GLN A 183 -11.80 3.58 -5.62
N GLU A 184 -12.16 4.76 -5.09
CA GLU A 184 -12.82 4.87 -3.80
C GLU A 184 -14.18 4.16 -3.79
N LYS A 185 -14.99 4.35 -4.84
CA LYS A 185 -16.28 3.66 -4.98
C LYS A 185 -16.13 2.13 -4.97
N ARG A 186 -15.13 1.61 -5.68
CA ARG A 186 -14.90 0.15 -5.77
C ARG A 186 -14.34 -0.42 -4.46
N LEU A 187 -13.41 0.28 -3.82
CA LEU A 187 -12.91 -0.10 -2.49
C LEU A 187 -14.02 -0.08 -1.45
N ALA A 188 -14.82 0.99 -1.41
CA ALA A 188 -15.95 1.10 -0.49
C ALA A 188 -16.98 -0.02 -0.74
N SER A 189 -17.35 -0.28 -1.99
CA SER A 189 -18.26 -1.38 -2.35
C SER A 189 -17.72 -2.73 -1.89
N LEU A 190 -16.43 -3.01 -2.15
CA LEU A 190 -15.81 -4.25 -1.69
C LEU A 190 -15.86 -4.40 -0.17
N LEU A 191 -15.44 -3.37 0.57
CA LEU A 191 -15.28 -3.44 2.02
C LEU A 191 -16.65 -3.48 2.71
N PHE A 192 -17.53 -2.51 2.41
CA PHE A 192 -18.77 -2.32 3.16
C PHE A 192 -19.93 -3.17 2.63
N SER A 193 -20.06 -3.32 1.30
CA SER A 193 -21.24 -3.96 0.70
C SER A 193 -21.02 -5.46 0.43
N ILE A 194 -19.88 -5.82 -0.14
CA ILE A 194 -19.59 -7.18 -0.59
C ILE A 194 -19.05 -8.02 0.58
N LYS A 195 -17.97 -7.57 1.22
CA LYS A 195 -17.34 -8.30 2.34
C LYS A 195 -17.94 -7.98 3.71
N LYS A 196 -18.74 -6.91 3.82
CA LYS A 196 -19.36 -6.45 5.09
C LYS A 196 -18.34 -6.30 6.23
N ILE A 197 -17.18 -5.77 5.88
CA ILE A 197 -16.09 -5.45 6.80
C ILE A 197 -16.32 -4.04 7.36
N PHE A 198 -16.00 -3.85 8.63
CA PHE A 198 -15.92 -2.53 9.27
C PHE A 198 -14.44 -2.11 9.34
N PRO A 199 -13.88 -1.48 8.28
CA PRO A 199 -12.50 -1.04 8.30
C PRO A 199 -12.30 0.12 9.26
N LEU A 200 -11.07 0.34 9.70
CA LEU A 200 -10.68 1.60 10.31
C LEU A 200 -10.55 2.65 9.20
N CYS A 201 -11.47 3.62 9.17
CA CYS A 201 -11.36 4.77 8.29
C CYS A 201 -10.34 5.77 8.83
N VAL A 202 -9.40 6.16 7.97
CA VAL A 202 -8.37 7.17 8.23
C VAL A 202 -8.39 8.16 7.09
N TYR A 203 -8.26 9.44 7.40
CA TYR A 203 -8.21 10.49 6.41
C TYR A 203 -6.84 11.15 6.38
N TYR A 204 -6.42 11.60 5.20
CA TYR A 204 -5.20 12.40 5.02
C TYR A 204 -5.12 13.55 6.02
N GLU A 205 -6.21 14.28 6.21
CA GLU A 205 -6.25 15.46 7.07
C GLU A 205 -6.08 15.09 8.56
N ASP A 206 -6.52 13.90 8.97
CA ASP A 206 -6.26 13.40 10.33
C ASP A 206 -4.76 13.14 10.56
N ILE A 207 -4.04 12.71 9.50
CA ILE A 207 -2.59 12.49 9.52
C ILE A 207 -1.83 13.82 9.52
N GLU A 208 -2.38 14.82 8.83
CA GLU A 208 -1.86 16.19 8.84
C GLU A 208 -1.94 16.81 10.23
N GLU A 209 -3.10 16.68 10.88
CA GLU A 209 -3.40 17.24 12.19
C GLU A 209 -2.64 16.55 13.32
N ASP A 210 -2.79 15.22 13.47
CA ASP A 210 -2.14 14.46 14.55
C ASP A 210 -1.81 13.03 14.12
N LEU A 211 -0.63 12.88 13.53
CA LEU A 211 -0.07 11.59 13.15
C LEU A 211 0.03 10.60 14.32
N LEU A 212 0.42 11.03 15.52
CA LEU A 212 0.63 10.11 16.63
C LEU A 212 -0.71 9.50 17.06
N THR A 213 -1.76 10.32 17.15
CA THR A 213 -3.12 9.86 17.44
C THR A 213 -3.61 8.89 16.37
N VAL A 214 -3.37 9.17 15.07
CA VAL A 214 -3.69 8.24 13.99
C VAL A 214 -2.96 6.90 14.15
N LEU A 215 -1.66 6.91 14.43
CA LEU A 215 -0.89 5.67 14.64
C LEU A 215 -1.35 4.88 15.87
N LYS A 216 -1.71 5.57 16.96
CA LYS A 216 -2.29 4.94 18.17
C LYS A 216 -3.66 4.31 17.89
N ARG A 217 -4.53 4.97 17.12
CA ARG A 217 -5.81 4.41 16.64
C ARG A 217 -5.60 3.15 15.81
N ILE A 218 -4.64 3.19 14.88
CA ILE A 218 -4.28 2.04 14.05
C ILE A 218 -3.77 0.90 14.91
N ALA A 219 -2.86 1.17 15.86
CA ALA A 219 -2.33 0.17 16.77
C ALA A 219 -3.45 -0.52 17.55
N LEU A 220 -4.35 0.25 18.16
CA LEU A 220 -5.51 -0.29 18.88
C LEU A 220 -6.35 -1.18 17.96
N PHE A 221 -6.67 -0.70 16.75
CA PHE A 221 -7.45 -1.44 15.77
C PHE A 221 -6.79 -2.76 15.37
N VAL A 222 -5.46 -2.80 15.21
CA VAL A 222 -4.71 -4.03 14.88
C VAL A 222 -4.25 -4.82 16.12
N SER A 223 -4.81 -4.51 17.29
CA SER A 223 -4.55 -5.21 18.55
C SER A 223 -3.09 -5.10 19.02
N VAL A 224 -2.47 -3.94 18.80
CA VAL A 224 -1.19 -3.51 19.37
C VAL A 224 -1.47 -2.44 20.43
N HIS A 225 -0.85 -2.54 21.60
CA HIS A 225 -1.05 -1.55 22.66
C HIS A 225 -0.61 -0.15 22.20
N PRO A 226 -1.49 0.86 22.25
CA PRO A 226 -1.18 2.22 21.78
C PRO A 226 0.00 2.88 22.48
N GLU A 227 0.25 2.56 23.75
CA GLU A 227 1.40 3.10 24.51
C GLU A 227 2.76 2.59 24.00
N ASN A 228 2.78 1.52 23.21
CA ASN A 228 4.00 1.06 22.54
C ASN A 228 4.27 1.79 21.22
N ILE A 229 3.41 2.74 20.83
CA ILE A 229 3.58 3.57 19.64
C ILE A 229 4.27 4.86 20.05
N VAL A 230 5.55 4.92 19.72
CA VAL A 230 6.39 6.09 19.89
C VAL A 230 6.96 6.45 18.52
N LEU A 231 6.86 7.73 18.16
CA LEU A 231 7.51 8.25 16.96
C LEU A 231 9.00 8.47 17.27
N PRO A 232 9.92 7.98 16.42
CA PRO A 232 11.32 8.32 16.58
C PRO A 232 11.53 9.81 16.33
N GLU A 233 12.57 10.37 16.97
CA GLU A 233 13.01 11.77 16.79
C GLU A 233 13.38 12.07 15.33
N GLU A 234 13.88 11.06 14.62
CA GLU A 234 14.18 11.15 13.20
C GLU A 234 12.94 11.54 12.39
N PRO A 235 13.04 12.57 11.53
CA PRO A 235 11.94 12.98 10.68
C PRO A 235 11.60 11.89 9.65
N SER A 236 10.42 11.98 9.05
CA SER A 236 10.05 11.09 7.95
C SER A 236 10.98 11.28 6.76
N LEU A 237 11.22 10.20 6.03
CA LEU A 237 11.89 10.25 4.72
C LEU A 237 11.03 10.92 3.63
N PHE A 238 9.76 11.21 3.94
CA PHE A 238 8.81 11.82 3.02
C PHE A 238 8.16 13.02 3.69
N LYS A 239 7.92 14.10 2.96
CA LYS A 239 7.07 15.18 3.48
C LYS A 239 5.61 15.00 3.08
N LYS A 240 4.77 15.63 3.90
CA LYS A 240 3.37 15.89 3.65
C LYS A 240 3.27 16.77 2.39
N THR A 241 2.41 16.38 1.44
CA THR A 241 2.25 17.02 0.11
C THR A 241 0.80 17.14 -0.28
#